data_AF-G5E0W2-F1
#
_entry.id   AF-G5E0W2-F1
#
_cell.length_a   1.000
_cell.length_b   1.000
_cell.length_c   1.000
_cell.angle_alpha   90.00
_cell.angle_beta   90.00
_cell.angle_gamma   90.00
#
_symmetry.space_group_name_H-M   'P 1'
#
loop_
_entity.id
_entity.type
_entity.pdbx_description
1 polymer ?
#
loop_
_entity_poly.entity_id
_entity_poly.type
_entity_poly.pdbx_seq_one_letter_code
_entity_poly.pdbx_strand_id
1 'polypeptide(L)'
;SEDPRERDFLKTVLHRIYGKFLGLRAFIRKQINNIFLRFIYETEHFNGIAELLEILGSIINGFALPLKSEHKQFLMKVLIPMHTAKGLALFHAQLAYCVVQFMEKDSTLTEPVIRGLLKFWPK
;
A
#
# COMPACT_ATOMS: atom_id res chain seq x y z
N SER A 1 -2.40 -12.01 13.47
CA SER A 1 -3.38 -12.02 14.58
C SER A 1 -4.78 -11.88 14.01
N GLU A 2 -5.69 -12.71 14.47
CA GLU A 2 -7.12 -12.60 14.12
C GLU A 2 -7.80 -11.49 14.93
N ASP A 3 -7.25 -11.09 16.07
CA ASP A 3 -7.78 -10.03 16.92
C ASP A 3 -7.51 -8.64 16.30
N PRO A 4 -8.56 -7.88 15.91
CA PRO A 4 -8.41 -6.53 15.38
C PRO A 4 -7.74 -5.55 16.34
N ARG A 5 -7.89 -5.76 17.66
CA ARG A 5 -7.32 -4.88 18.69
C ARG A 5 -5.80 -4.97 18.69
N GLU A 6 -5.27 -6.19 18.57
CA GLU A 6 -3.82 -6.41 18.45
C GLU A 6 -3.29 -5.80 17.16
N ARG A 7 -4.02 -5.92 16.05
CA ARG A 7 -3.62 -5.34 14.77
C ARG A 7 -3.61 -3.81 14.82
N ASP A 8 -4.59 -3.18 15.45
CA ASP A 8 -4.63 -1.72 15.60
C ASP A 8 -3.49 -1.20 16.49
N PHE A 9 -3.15 -1.94 17.55
CA PHE A 9 -1.99 -1.62 18.37
C PHE A 9 -0.68 -1.76 17.57
N LEU A 10 -0.50 -2.88 16.86
CA LEU A 10 0.65 -3.12 16.00
C LEU A 10 0.77 -2.05 14.91
N LYS A 11 -0.35 -1.61 14.32
CA LYS A 11 -0.40 -0.52 13.35
C LYS A 11 0.21 0.75 13.92
N THR A 12 -0.25 1.15 15.11
CA THR A 12 0.22 2.35 15.80
C THR A 12 1.70 2.25 16.16
N VAL A 13 2.14 1.11 16.68
CA VAL A 13 3.55 0.86 17.03
C VAL A 13 4.44 0.94 15.79
N LEU A 14 4.07 0.25 14.71
CA LEU A 14 4.84 0.24 13.46
C LEU A 14 4.93 1.65 12.85
N HIS A 15 3.84 2.41 12.85
CA HIS A 15 3.83 3.78 12.35
C HIS A 15 4.79 4.67 13.15
N ARG A 16 4.77 4.58 14.49
CA ARG A 16 5.70 5.32 15.36
C ARG A 16 7.16 4.93 15.12
N ILE A 17 7.45 3.64 14.94
CA ILE A 17 8.80 3.16 14.63
C ILE A 17 9.26 3.73 13.28
N TYR A 18 8.41 3.69 12.25
CA TYR A 18 8.74 4.26 10.94
C TYR A 18 9.02 5.77 11.01
N GLY A 19 8.22 6.51 11.78
CA GLY A 19 8.39 7.93 11.99
C GLY A 19 9.72 8.28 12.67
N LYS A 20 10.04 7.58 13.78
CA LYS A 20 11.17 7.88 14.65
C LYS A 20 12.52 7.36 14.12
N PHE A 21 12.55 6.20 13.46
CA PHE A 21 13.80 5.55 13.06
C PHE A 21 14.03 5.64 11.55
N LEU A 22 14.70 6.71 11.11
CA LEU A 22 15.00 6.97 9.69
C LEU A 22 15.71 5.80 8.99
N GLY A 23 16.68 5.16 9.66
CA GLY A 23 17.45 4.04 9.11
C GLY A 23 16.63 2.77 8.83
N LEU A 24 15.48 2.60 9.49
CA LEU A 24 14.61 1.44 9.30
C LEU A 24 13.57 1.65 8.19
N ARG A 25 13.38 2.88 7.69
CA ARG A 25 12.30 3.20 6.75
C ARG A 25 12.36 2.38 5.46
N ALA A 26 13.55 2.25 4.87
CA ALA A 26 13.74 1.47 3.65
C ALA A 26 13.44 -0.02 3.88
N PHE A 27 13.90 -0.56 5.01
CA PHE A 27 13.62 -1.95 5.39
C PHE A 27 12.13 -2.19 5.59
N ILE A 28 11.43 -1.33 6.34
CA ILE A 28 9.99 -1.46 6.58
C ILE A 28 9.21 -1.42 5.26
N ARG A 29 9.47 -0.46 4.37
CA ARG A 29 8.81 -0.41 3.05
C ARG A 29 9.06 -1.68 2.24
N LYS A 30 10.29 -2.19 2.25
CA LYS A 30 10.65 -3.45 1.57
C LYS A 30 9.89 -4.65 2.14
N GLN A 31 9.77 -4.76 3.46
CA GLN A 31 9.04 -5.87 4.08
C GLN A 31 7.54 -5.81 3.83
N ILE A 32 6.93 -4.62 3.92
CA ILE A 32 5.51 -4.45 3.58
C ILE A 32 5.28 -4.82 2.11
N ASN A 33 6.17 -4.42 1.21
CA ASN A 33 6.11 -4.81 -0.19
C ASN A 33 6.16 -6.33 -0.38
N ASN A 34 7.07 -7.03 0.30
CA ASN A 34 7.15 -8.49 0.24
C ASN A 34 5.86 -9.16 0.75
N ILE A 35 5.26 -8.64 1.82
CA ILE A 35 3.98 -9.14 2.34
C ILE A 35 2.87 -8.98 1.30
N PHE A 36 2.79 -7.82 0.64
CA PHE A 36 1.78 -7.58 -0.39
C PHE A 36 1.99 -8.45 -1.62
N LEU A 37 3.23 -8.62 -2.08
CA LEU A 37 3.53 -9.53 -3.18
C LEU A 37 3.11 -10.97 -2.86
N ARG A 38 3.42 -11.44 -1.65
CA ARG A 38 2.99 -12.77 -1.17
C ARG A 38 1.47 -12.89 -1.05
N PHE A 39 0.80 -11.83 -0.63
CA PHE A 39 -0.65 -11.77 -0.56
C PHE A 39 -1.28 -11.87 -1.96
N ILE A 40 -0.80 -11.10 -2.94
CA ILE A 40 -1.35 -11.05 -4.30
C ILE A 40 -1.09 -12.36 -5.07
N TYR A 41 0.12 -12.93 -4.94
CA TYR A 41 0.57 -14.00 -5.85
C TYR A 41 0.62 -15.40 -5.24
N GLU A 42 0.63 -15.55 -3.91
CA GLU A 42 0.77 -16.88 -3.28
C GLU A 42 -0.47 -17.31 -2.48
N THR A 43 -0.91 -16.47 -1.56
CA THR A 43 -1.79 -16.93 -0.47
C THR A 43 -3.19 -16.36 -0.50
N GLU A 44 -3.38 -15.15 -1.06
CA GLU A 44 -4.61 -14.36 -0.94
C GLU A 44 -5.15 -14.22 0.50
N HIS A 45 -4.32 -14.49 1.51
CA HIS A 45 -4.75 -14.57 2.90
C HIS A 45 -3.78 -13.81 3.82
N PHE A 46 -4.23 -12.64 4.30
CA PHE A 46 -3.55 -11.87 5.33
C PHE A 46 -4.53 -10.90 6.00
N ASN A 47 -4.79 -11.08 7.30
CA ASN A 47 -5.82 -10.31 8.01
C ASN A 47 -5.41 -8.86 8.36
N GLY A 48 -4.19 -8.43 8.01
CA GLY A 48 -3.64 -7.11 8.36
C GLY A 48 -3.42 -6.17 7.17
N ILE A 49 -4.00 -6.45 6.00
CA ILE A 49 -3.75 -5.64 4.79
C ILE A 49 -4.25 -4.20 4.96
N ALA A 50 -5.44 -4.02 5.54
CA ALA A 50 -6.03 -2.70 5.73
C ALA A 50 -5.14 -1.82 6.64
N GLU A 51 -4.67 -2.36 7.76
CA GLU A 51 -3.84 -1.65 8.72
C GLU A 51 -2.47 -1.27 8.12
N LEU A 52 -1.88 -2.15 7.30
CA LEU A 52 -0.64 -1.83 6.58
C LEU A 52 -0.85 -0.74 5.52
N LEU A 53 -1.98 -0.74 4.81
CA LEU A 53 -2.32 0.28 3.84
C LEU A 53 -2.57 1.64 4.50
N GLU A 54 -3.17 1.70 5.69
CA GLU A 54 -3.31 2.96 6.45
C GLU A 54 -1.96 3.61 6.75
N ILE A 55 -0.99 2.81 7.22
CA ILE A 55 0.38 3.29 7.46
C ILE A 55 0.99 3.78 6.15
N LEU A 56 0.84 3.00 5.07
CA LEU A 56 1.37 3.39 3.76
C LEU A 56 0.76 4.68 3.24
N GLY A 57 -0.54 4.90 3.42
CA GLY A 57 -1.19 6.16 3.04
C GLY A 57 -0.52 7.37 3.70
N SER A 58 -0.20 7.28 5.00
CA SER A 58 0.56 8.32 5.71
C SER A 58 1.99 8.47 5.19
N ILE A 59 2.66 7.35 4.90
CA ILE A 59 4.01 7.33 4.34
C ILE A 59 4.06 8.01 2.96
N ILE A 60 3.10 7.70 2.08
CA ILE A 60 3.01 8.25 0.72
C ILE A 60 2.78 9.75 0.77
N ASN A 61 1.88 10.21 1.66
CA ASN A 61 1.69 11.65 1.86
C ASN A 61 2.98 12.35 2.33
N GLY A 62 3.84 11.66 3.07
CA GLY A 62 5.15 12.15 3.49
C GLY A 62 6.28 12.05 2.45
N PHE A 63 6.03 11.56 1.23
CA PHE A 63 7.08 11.45 0.22
C PHE A 63 7.59 12.81 -0.25
N ALA A 64 8.91 12.92 -0.34
CA ALA A 64 9.58 14.05 -0.96
C ALA A 64 9.40 14.00 -2.49
N LEU A 65 9.29 15.18 -3.09
CA LEU A 65 9.28 15.35 -4.54
C LEU A 65 10.70 15.70 -5.03
N PRO A 66 11.12 15.20 -6.22
CA PRO A 66 10.37 14.31 -7.10
C PRO A 66 10.24 12.89 -6.55
N LEU A 67 9.14 12.20 -6.90
CA LEU A 67 8.93 10.81 -6.50
C LEU A 67 10.03 9.91 -7.08
N LYS A 68 10.64 9.10 -6.21
CA LYS A 68 11.63 8.10 -6.60
C LYS A 68 11.01 7.02 -7.49
N SER A 69 11.80 6.49 -8.41
CA SER A 69 11.39 5.41 -9.32
C SER A 69 10.89 4.17 -8.58
N GLU A 70 11.49 3.84 -7.42
CA GLU A 70 11.04 2.73 -6.58
C GLU A 70 9.58 2.89 -6.10
N HIS A 71 9.15 4.13 -5.79
CA HIS A 71 7.79 4.40 -5.33
C HIS A 71 6.78 4.29 -6.49
N LYS A 72 7.16 4.76 -7.69
CA LYS A 72 6.34 4.61 -8.91
C LYS A 72 6.17 3.14 -9.28
N GLN A 73 7.25 2.35 -9.17
CA GLN A 73 7.19 0.91 -9.38
C GLN A 73 6.32 0.21 -8.35
N PHE A 74 6.38 0.61 -7.08
CA PHE A 74 5.52 0.08 -6.02
C PHE A 74 4.03 0.30 -6.33
N LEU A 75 3.64 1.51 -6.75
CA LEU A 75 2.27 1.80 -7.19
C LEU A 75 1.82 0.82 -8.29
N MET A 76 2.59 0.75 -9.38
CA MET A 76 2.17 0.01 -10.58
C MET A 76 2.25 -1.51 -10.43
N LYS A 77 3.24 -2.03 -9.70
CA LYS A 77 3.48 -3.48 -9.57
C LYS A 77 2.80 -4.11 -8.37
N VAL A 78 2.32 -3.31 -7.41
CA VAL A 78 1.78 -3.83 -6.14
C VAL A 78 0.40 -3.26 -5.89
N LEU A 79 0.26 -1.94 -5.70
CA LEU A 79 -1.03 -1.35 -5.35
C LEU A 79 -2.09 -1.54 -6.44
N ILE A 80 -1.74 -1.40 -7.71
CA ILE A 80 -2.68 -1.62 -8.80
C ILE A 80 -3.14 -3.09 -8.86
N PRO A 81 -2.27 -4.11 -8.92
CA PRO A 81 -2.69 -5.51 -8.84
C PRO A 81 -3.48 -5.89 -7.58
N MET A 82 -3.33 -5.22 -6.44
CA MET A 82 -4.15 -5.51 -5.25
C MET A 82 -5.66 -5.34 -5.47
N HIS A 83 -6.08 -4.60 -6.50
CA HIS A 83 -7.49 -4.46 -6.87
C HIS A 83 -8.10 -5.75 -7.44
N THR A 84 -7.30 -6.77 -7.78
CA THR A 84 -7.82 -8.06 -8.25
C THR A 84 -8.10 -9.05 -7.11
N ALA A 85 -7.74 -8.72 -5.87
CA ALA A 85 -7.87 -9.63 -4.75
C ALA A 85 -9.34 -9.89 -4.39
N LYS A 86 -9.71 -11.15 -4.14
CA LYS A 86 -11.09 -11.54 -3.79
C LYS A 86 -11.63 -10.83 -2.54
N GLY A 87 -10.76 -10.52 -1.58
CA GLY A 87 -11.10 -9.82 -0.34
C GLY A 87 -11.06 -8.28 -0.41
N LEU A 88 -11.07 -7.69 -1.61
CA LEU A 88 -10.88 -6.24 -1.81
C LEU A 88 -11.78 -5.37 -0.92
N ALA A 89 -13.04 -5.77 -0.72
CA ALA A 89 -13.99 -5.02 0.10
C ALA A 89 -13.49 -4.70 1.51
N LEU A 90 -12.60 -5.53 2.08
CA LEU A 90 -12.07 -5.35 3.44
C LEU A 90 -11.04 -4.21 3.55
N PHE A 91 -10.41 -3.82 2.45
CA PHE A 91 -9.32 -2.83 2.45
C PHE A 91 -9.41 -1.82 1.29
N HIS A 92 -10.53 -1.82 0.55
CA HIS A 92 -10.71 -1.00 -0.65
C HIS A 92 -10.53 0.49 -0.36
N ALA A 93 -11.10 1.00 0.73
CA ALA A 93 -11.02 2.41 1.08
C ALA A 93 -9.56 2.86 1.33
N GLN A 94 -8.79 2.05 2.06
CA GLN A 94 -7.39 2.30 2.36
C GLN A 94 -6.52 2.21 1.11
N LEU A 95 -6.79 1.24 0.23
CA LEU A 95 -6.09 1.09 -1.04
C LEU A 95 -6.35 2.28 -1.98
N ALA A 96 -7.63 2.66 -2.14
CA ALA A 96 -8.02 3.80 -2.95
C ALA A 96 -7.37 5.10 -2.44
N TYR A 97 -7.37 5.31 -1.11
CA TYR A 97 -6.66 6.44 -0.51
C TYR A 97 -5.18 6.47 -0.89
N CYS A 98 -4.47 5.33 -0.82
CA CYS A 98 -3.07 5.26 -1.23
C CYS A 98 -2.86 5.63 -2.70
N VAL A 99 -3.74 5.17 -3.60
CA VAL A 99 -3.66 5.48 -5.03
C VAL A 99 -3.89 6.97 -5.29
N VAL A 100 -4.91 7.56 -4.67
CA VAL A 100 -5.21 8.99 -4.79
C VAL A 100 -4.04 9.82 -4.27
N GLN A 101 -3.45 9.46 -3.12
CA GLN A 101 -2.27 10.15 -2.59
C GLN A 101 -1.09 10.13 -3.56
N PHE A 102 -0.87 9.05 -4.31
CA PHE A 102 0.16 9.03 -5.36
C PHE A 102 -0.16 10.00 -6.51
N MET A 103 -1.41 10.06 -6.95
CA MET A 103 -1.85 10.96 -8.03
C MET A 103 -1.78 12.43 -7.63
N GLU A 104 -2.09 12.75 -6.37
CA GLU A 104 -1.93 14.11 -5.81
C GLU A 104 -0.45 14.53 -5.76
N LYS A 105 0.48 13.59 -5.53
CA LYS A 105 1.93 13.86 -5.52
C LYS A 105 2.52 14.02 -6.92
N ASP A 106 2.01 13.30 -7.90
CA ASP A 106 2.50 13.36 -9.28
C ASP A 106 1.36 13.04 -10.25
N SER A 107 0.80 14.09 -10.87
CA SER A 107 -0.35 13.98 -11.78
C SER A 107 -0.05 13.16 -13.03
N THR A 108 1.23 12.98 -13.40
CA THR A 108 1.66 12.15 -14.54
C THR A 108 1.34 10.66 -14.35
N LEU A 109 1.09 10.23 -13.10
CA LEU A 109 0.72 8.86 -12.78
C LEU A 109 -0.75 8.54 -13.06
N THR A 110 -1.59 9.56 -13.29
CA THR A 110 -3.05 9.40 -13.48
C THR A 110 -3.40 8.47 -14.63
N GLU A 111 -2.83 8.72 -15.82
CA GLU A 111 -3.13 7.89 -17.00
C GLU A 111 -2.67 6.42 -16.80
N PRO A 112 -1.42 6.13 -16.37
CA PRO A 112 -1.00 4.77 -16.06
C PRO A 112 -1.89 4.06 -15.04
N VAL A 113 -2.32 4.75 -13.99
CA VAL A 113 -3.21 4.21 -12.95
C VAL A 113 -4.56 3.83 -13.53
N ILE A 114 -5.22 4.73 -14.27
CA ILE A 114 -6.54 4.47 -14.87
C ILE A 114 -6.45 3.30 -15.84
N ARG A 115 -5.44 3.27 -16.72
CA ARG A 115 -5.22 2.13 -17.63
C ARG A 115 -5.00 0.82 -16.89
N GLY A 116 -4.27 0.87 -15.77
CA GLY A 116 -4.07 -0.28 -14.89
C GLY A 116 -5.37 -0.80 -14.29
N LEU A 117 -6.22 0.08 -13.77
CA LEU A 117 -7.52 -0.29 -13.20
C LEU A 117 -8.47 -0.86 -14.27
N LEU A 118 -8.53 -0.25 -15.46
CA LEU A 118 -9.32 -0.75 -16.58
C LEU A 118 -8.87 -2.13 -17.05
N LYS A 119 -7.56 -2.40 -17.04
CA LYS A 119 -7.01 -3.72 -17.36
C LYS A 119 -7.49 -4.80 -16.38
N PHE A 120 -7.68 -4.44 -15.11
CA PHE A 120 -8.10 -5.33 -14.03
C PHE A 120 -9.60 -5.21 -13.72
N TRP A 121 -10.38 -4.61 -14.60
CA TRP A 121 -11.80 -4.39 -14.36
C TRP A 121 -12.52 -5.72 -14.15
N PRO A 122 -13.27 -5.89 -13.03
CA PRO A 122 -14.03 -7.10 -12.78
C PRO A 122 -15.11 -7.28 -13.86
N LYS A 123 -15.19 -8.50 -14.42
CA LYS A 123 -16.19 -8.87 -15.42
C LYS A 123 -17.46 -9.40 -14.76
#